data_AF-A0A7K2EKM5-F1
#
_entry.id   AF-A0A7K2EKM5-F1
#
_cell.length_a   1.000
_cell.length_b   1.000
_cell.length_c   1.000
_cell.angle_alpha   90.00
_cell.angle_beta   90.00
_cell.angle_gamma   90.00
#
_symmetry.space_group_name_H-M   'P 1'
#
loop_
_entity.id
_entity.type
_entity.pdbx_description
1 polymer ?
#
loop_
_entity_poly.entity_id
_entity_poly.type
_entity_poly.pdbx_seq_one_letter_code
_entity_poly.pdbx_strand_id
1 'polypeptide(L)'
;MTIRHVLLLLTLSAWTGTAIGQTASIRGFVTDADDREALVGVNVVLESDTGGLRGGVTDGDGIYNLTRIPAGTYVLRFSFVGYTAWSDTLVFRTGQRLNLNIALQASSEMMEEAIVEAESETGAARITAGLQTVSPKDMDLLPTPDVSGDLASFLTTLPGVVTLGDRGGQYYIRGGEPSHNMTLIDGMYVYQPYHILGFYSAFSSDIIHQADVHTAGYGAPFTGRISSVIDIKSRNGDKRNYTGAASIAPFVSSAQIEGPLIYNRVSFMASARQSVVKQIAQHYITQETPYTFGDAFLKVHGQISSNSQLSISAIYTNDRGNIGLESADKILEEVGWRNAAVGLRYVVLPRALPFVAEIQLS
;
A
#
# COMPACT_ATOMS: atom_id res chain seq x y z
N MET A 1 -1.26 62.94 22.53
CA MET A 1 -0.56 61.64 22.64
C MET A 1 0.60 61.64 21.68
N THR A 2 1.84 61.62 22.19
CA THR A 2 3.05 61.75 21.36
C THR A 2 3.30 60.46 20.59
N ILE A 3 3.83 60.56 19.36
CA ILE A 3 4.21 59.43 18.47
C ILE A 3 5.01 58.33 19.19
N ARG A 4 5.74 58.70 20.24
CA ARG A 4 6.48 57.80 21.13
C ARG A 4 5.60 56.76 21.84
N HIS A 5 4.35 57.09 22.16
CA HIS A 5 3.39 56.17 22.80
C HIS A 5 2.76 55.19 21.81
N VAL A 6 2.61 55.59 20.54
CA VAL A 6 2.09 54.72 19.47
C VAL A 6 3.12 53.67 19.06
N LEU A 7 4.41 54.05 18.97
CA LEU A 7 5.50 53.11 18.70
C LEU A 7 5.73 52.10 19.82
N LEU A 8 5.50 52.48 21.09
CA LEU A 8 5.63 51.57 22.23
C LEU A 8 4.46 50.56 22.32
N LEU A 9 3.26 50.95 21.84
CA LEU A 9 2.10 50.06 21.72
C LEU A 9 2.24 49.09 20.54
N LEU A 10 2.87 49.50 19.44
CA LEU A 10 3.14 48.66 18.26
C LEU A 10 4.28 47.65 18.47
N THR A 11 5.23 47.91 19.38
CA THR A 11 6.26 46.94 19.75
C THR A 11 5.79 45.94 20.80
N LEU A 12 4.82 46.31 21.66
CA LEU A 12 4.22 45.40 22.63
C LEU A 12 3.25 44.38 22.00
N SER A 13 2.59 44.74 20.89
CA SER A 13 1.73 43.81 20.13
C SER A 13 2.51 42.80 19.28
N ALA A 14 3.82 42.99 19.07
CA ALA A 14 4.70 42.05 18.39
C ALA A 14 5.29 40.97 19.33
N TRP A 15 5.00 41.05 20.63
CA TRP A 15 5.44 40.10 21.67
C TRP A 15 4.29 39.26 22.24
N THR A 16 3.16 39.16 21.54
CA THR A 16 2.26 38.02 21.71
C THR A 16 2.93 36.81 21.08
N GLY A 17 3.94 36.27 21.79
CA GLY A 17 4.49 34.97 21.48
C GLY A 17 3.31 34.02 21.32
N THR A 18 3.21 33.41 20.14
CA THR A 18 2.24 32.36 19.90
C THR A 18 2.52 31.29 20.95
N ALA A 19 1.66 31.21 21.96
CA ALA A 19 1.61 30.06 22.83
C ALA A 19 1.15 28.91 21.94
N ILE A 20 2.11 28.26 21.26
CA ILE A 20 1.88 26.96 20.64
C ILE A 20 1.45 26.09 21.81
N GLY A 21 0.15 25.80 21.89
CA GLY A 21 -0.38 24.88 22.87
C GLY A 21 0.47 23.61 22.81
N GLN A 22 1.25 23.37 23.87
CA GLN A 22 2.17 22.25 23.97
C GLN A 22 1.34 20.98 24.17
N THR A 23 0.71 20.56 23.10
CA THR A 23 -0.08 19.35 23.04
C THR A 23 0.85 18.14 22.95
N ALA A 24 0.39 17.03 23.51
CA ALA A 24 1.05 15.75 23.39
C ALA A 24 0.79 15.10 22.02
N SER A 25 1.59 14.09 21.73
CA SER A 25 1.43 13.22 20.55
C SER A 25 1.79 11.78 20.89
N ILE A 26 1.13 10.84 20.23
CA ILE A 26 1.45 9.42 20.26
C ILE A 26 1.53 8.89 18.83
N ARG A 27 2.51 8.03 18.59
CA ARG A 27 2.72 7.38 17.30
C ARG A 27 3.41 6.04 17.49
N GLY A 28 3.44 5.24 16.45
CA GLY A 28 4.18 3.99 16.42
C GLY A 28 3.78 3.14 15.25
N PHE A 29 4.23 1.89 15.28
CA PHE A 29 3.90 0.87 14.30
C PHE A 29 2.92 -0.14 14.91
N VAL A 30 1.90 -0.53 14.15
CA VAL A 30 1.03 -1.65 14.46
C VAL A 30 1.38 -2.79 13.52
N THR A 31 1.59 -3.96 14.11
CA THR A 31 2.05 -5.15 13.39
C THR A 31 1.25 -6.36 13.82
N ASP A 32 1.25 -7.39 12.98
CA ASP A 32 0.79 -8.71 13.36
C ASP A 32 1.74 -9.32 14.41
N ALA A 33 1.16 -10.03 15.38
CA ALA A 33 1.90 -10.61 16.49
C ALA A 33 2.66 -11.88 16.11
N ASP A 34 2.30 -12.58 15.04
CA ASP A 34 2.85 -13.85 14.58
C ASP A 34 4.02 -13.64 13.59
N ASP A 35 3.83 -12.89 12.50
CA ASP A 35 4.82 -12.72 11.42
C ASP A 35 5.53 -11.35 11.41
N ARG A 36 5.03 -10.39 12.20
CA ARG A 36 5.49 -8.99 12.28
C ARG A 36 5.31 -8.20 10.99
N GLU A 37 4.37 -8.59 10.14
CA GLU A 37 3.88 -7.78 9.02
C GLU A 37 3.18 -6.52 9.56
N ALA A 38 3.18 -5.44 8.78
CA ALA A 38 2.47 -4.22 9.13
C ALA A 38 0.95 -4.46 8.99
N LEU A 39 0.13 -3.82 9.83
CA LEU A 39 -1.32 -3.90 9.71
C LEU A 39 -1.89 -2.57 9.23
N VAL A 40 -2.50 -2.56 8.04
CA VAL A 40 -3.16 -1.37 7.48
C VAL A 40 -4.59 -1.24 7.95
N GLY A 41 -5.08 -0.01 8.14
CA GLY A 41 -6.48 0.25 8.43
C GLY A 41 -6.91 -0.12 9.85
N VAL A 42 -5.95 -0.35 10.76
CA VAL A 42 -6.24 -0.56 12.18
C VAL A 42 -6.81 0.74 12.74
N ASN A 43 -7.98 0.67 13.35
CA ASN A 43 -8.59 1.81 14.02
C ASN A 43 -7.84 2.09 15.32
N VAL A 44 -7.33 3.31 15.45
CA VAL A 44 -6.63 3.79 16.66
C VAL A 44 -7.48 4.89 17.28
N VAL A 45 -8.09 4.60 18.42
CA VAL A 45 -9.02 5.50 19.11
C VAL A 45 -8.47 5.87 20.47
N LEU A 46 -8.54 7.15 20.79
CA LEU A 46 -8.17 7.76 22.05
C LEU A 46 -9.39 8.46 22.63
N GLU A 47 -9.87 7.96 23.76
CA GLU A 47 -11.09 8.41 24.43
C GLU A 47 -10.75 9.04 25.78
N SER A 48 -11.18 10.28 26.00
CA SER A 48 -11.06 10.98 27.28
C SER A 48 -12.21 10.59 28.19
N ASP A 49 -11.94 10.56 29.50
CA ASP A 49 -12.94 10.60 30.57
C ASP A 49 -14.02 11.68 30.42
N THR A 50 -13.71 12.81 29.76
CA THR A 50 -14.64 13.92 29.50
C THR A 50 -15.44 13.80 28.20
N GLY A 51 -15.37 12.66 27.50
CA GLY A 51 -16.09 12.41 26.24
C GLY A 51 -15.39 12.92 24.98
N GLY A 52 -14.16 13.42 25.08
CA GLY A 52 -13.36 13.80 23.92
C GLY A 52 -12.83 12.58 23.17
N LEU A 53 -13.26 12.39 21.92
CA LEU A 53 -12.77 11.33 21.02
C LEU A 53 -11.75 11.89 20.03
N ARG A 54 -10.63 11.17 19.88
CA ARG A 54 -9.63 11.39 18.84
C ARG A 54 -9.25 10.05 18.25
N GLY A 55 -9.01 10.01 16.95
CA GLY A 55 -8.55 8.76 16.35
C GLY A 55 -7.98 8.94 14.97
N GLY A 56 -7.54 7.82 14.42
CA GLY A 56 -7.00 7.69 13.10
C GLY A 56 -6.95 6.23 12.71
N VAL A 57 -6.42 5.97 11.53
CA VAL A 57 -6.18 4.62 11.03
C VAL A 57 -4.70 4.46 10.73
N THR A 58 -4.18 3.24 10.84
CA THR A 58 -2.83 2.94 10.37
C THR A 58 -2.76 3.02 8.85
N ASP A 59 -1.61 3.48 8.34
CA ASP A 59 -1.32 3.51 6.90
C ASP A 59 -0.76 2.17 6.39
N GLY A 60 -0.35 2.14 5.11
CA GLY A 60 0.24 0.98 4.44
C GLY A 60 1.53 0.43 5.08
N ASP A 61 2.14 1.17 6.01
CA ASP A 61 3.31 0.74 6.79
C ASP A 61 2.95 0.37 8.23
N GLY A 62 1.65 0.34 8.56
CA GLY A 62 1.17 0.14 9.92
C GLY A 62 1.43 1.34 10.82
N ILE A 63 1.78 2.51 10.28
CA ILE A 63 2.11 3.69 11.07
C ILE A 63 0.82 4.39 11.48
N TYR A 64 0.72 4.74 12.76
CA TYR A 64 -0.29 5.66 13.26
C TYR A 64 0.38 6.90 13.88
N ASN A 65 -0.29 8.04 13.80
CA ASN A 65 0.19 9.29 14.38
C ASN A 65 -0.98 10.17 14.84
N LEU A 66 -1.20 10.23 16.16
CA LEU A 66 -2.18 11.12 16.78
C LEU A 66 -1.44 12.31 17.39
N THR A 67 -1.80 13.51 16.93
CA THR A 67 -1.22 14.77 17.38
C THR A 67 -2.27 15.66 18.05
N ARG A 68 -1.81 16.75 18.66
CA ARG A 68 -2.69 17.75 19.29
C ARG A 68 -3.53 17.19 20.45
N ILE A 69 -2.94 16.29 21.24
CA ILE A 69 -3.58 15.66 22.39
C ILE A 69 -3.42 16.58 23.62
N PRO A 70 -4.50 17.07 24.25
CA PRO A 70 -4.41 17.79 25.52
C PRO A 70 -3.83 16.92 26.63
N ALA A 71 -3.28 17.55 27.68
CA ALA A 71 -2.88 16.80 28.86
C ALA A 71 -4.12 16.23 29.58
N GLY A 72 -4.06 14.97 30.00
CA GLY A 72 -5.20 14.26 30.58
C GLY A 72 -5.02 12.74 30.57
N THR A 73 -6.02 12.04 31.08
CA THR A 73 -6.08 10.57 31.08
C THR A 73 -6.97 10.10 29.94
N TYR A 74 -6.50 9.11 29.19
CA TYR A 74 -7.19 8.60 28.02
C TYR A 74 -7.14 7.08 27.97
N VAL A 75 -8.20 6.46 27.46
CA VAL A 75 -8.18 5.07 27.04
C VAL A 75 -7.76 5.02 25.58
N LEU A 76 -6.63 4.36 25.29
CA LEU A 76 -6.16 4.09 23.94
C LEU A 76 -6.62 2.70 23.54
N ARG A 77 -7.26 2.58 22.37
CA ARG A 77 -7.77 1.33 21.81
C ARG A 77 -7.30 1.15 20.38
N PHE A 78 -6.82 -0.06 20.08
CA PHE A 78 -6.55 -0.53 18.72
C PHE A 78 -7.53 -1.64 18.37
N SER A 79 -8.24 -1.51 17.25
CA SER A 79 -9.17 -2.53 16.78
C SER A 79 -9.03 -2.77 15.28
N PHE A 80 -9.07 -4.04 14.90
CA PHE A 80 -8.96 -4.46 13.51
C PHE A 80 -9.73 -5.77 13.29
N VAL A 81 -10.38 -5.90 12.13
CA VAL A 81 -11.22 -7.06 11.83
C VAL A 81 -10.37 -8.32 11.77
N GLY A 82 -10.79 -9.38 12.48
CA GLY A 82 -10.03 -10.62 12.58
C GLY A 82 -8.93 -10.61 13.63
N TYR A 83 -8.80 -9.55 14.44
CA TYR A 83 -7.80 -9.41 15.50
C TYR A 83 -8.43 -9.12 16.85
N THR A 84 -7.79 -9.58 17.93
CA THR A 84 -8.19 -9.22 19.29
C THR A 84 -7.85 -7.75 19.55
N ALA A 85 -8.86 -6.96 19.95
CA ALA A 85 -8.65 -5.55 20.26
C ALA A 85 -7.72 -5.37 21.47
N TRP A 86 -6.80 -4.41 21.37
CA TRP A 86 -5.91 -4.03 22.46
C TRP A 86 -6.38 -2.72 23.07
N SER A 87 -6.33 -2.58 24.39
CA SER A 87 -6.63 -1.31 25.06
C SER A 87 -5.79 -1.10 26.31
N ASP A 88 -5.38 0.15 26.55
CA ASP A 88 -4.65 0.55 27.75
C ASP A 88 -5.01 2.00 28.15
N THR A 89 -4.82 2.34 29.42
CA THR A 89 -5.05 3.71 29.93
C THR A 89 -3.73 4.46 30.02
N LEU A 90 -3.65 5.59 29.32
CA LEU A 90 -2.46 6.43 29.23
C LEU A 90 -2.71 7.81 29.82
N VAL A 91 -1.70 8.34 30.52
CA VAL A 91 -1.70 9.71 31.03
C VAL A 91 -0.75 10.56 30.20
N PHE A 92 -1.30 11.55 29.50
CA PHE A 92 -0.54 12.49 28.69
C PHE A 92 -0.22 13.77 29.46
N ARG A 93 1.06 14.16 29.43
CA ARG A 93 1.55 15.44 29.92
C ARG A 93 1.73 16.43 28.76
N THR A 94 1.64 17.71 29.07
CA THR A 94 1.91 18.81 28.14
C THR A 94 3.24 18.60 27.41
N GLY A 95 3.21 18.61 26.07
CA GLY A 95 4.37 18.42 25.20
C GLY A 95 4.96 16.99 25.16
N GLN A 96 4.32 16.02 25.81
CA GLN A 96 4.79 14.63 25.81
C GLN A 96 4.72 14.02 24.41
N ARG A 97 5.78 13.31 24.03
CA ARG A 97 5.85 12.55 22.78
C ARG A 97 6.03 11.08 23.12
N LEU A 98 5.01 10.28 22.88
CA LEU A 98 5.04 8.85 23.15
C LEU A 98 5.25 8.09 21.84
N ASN A 99 6.16 7.11 21.87
CA ASN A 99 6.32 6.14 20.80
C ASN A 99 5.94 4.76 21.35
N LEU A 100 4.86 4.18 20.84
CA LEU A 100 4.30 2.92 21.31
C LEU A 100 4.02 2.02 20.10
N ASN A 101 4.79 0.95 19.97
CA ASN A 101 4.56 -0.05 18.94
C ASN A 101 3.65 -1.14 19.51
N ILE A 102 2.67 -1.58 18.72
CA ILE A 102 1.69 -2.60 19.10
C ILE A 102 1.83 -3.80 18.17
N ALA A 103 1.71 -4.98 18.76
CA ALA A 103 1.57 -6.24 18.02
C ALA A 103 0.18 -6.80 18.35
N LEU A 104 -0.71 -6.89 17.36
CA LEU A 104 -2.06 -7.42 17.54
C LEU A 104 -2.07 -8.92 17.27
N GLN A 105 -2.74 -9.68 18.13
CA GLN A 105 -2.92 -11.12 17.93
C GLN A 105 -4.14 -11.36 17.04
N ALA A 106 -4.00 -12.24 16.04
CA ALA A 106 -5.13 -12.74 15.27
C ALA A 106 -6.16 -13.41 16.20
N SER A 107 -7.44 -13.09 16.00
CA SER A 107 -8.53 -13.67 16.77
C SER A 107 -8.79 -15.11 16.31
N SER A 108 -8.87 -16.05 17.26
CA SER A 108 -9.29 -17.43 17.00
C SER A 108 -10.80 -17.65 17.06
N GLU A 109 -11.56 -16.64 17.47
CA GLU A 109 -13.03 -16.75 17.59
C GLU A 109 -13.70 -16.43 16.26
N MET A 110 -14.62 -17.30 15.82
CA MET A 110 -15.54 -16.98 14.72
C MET A 110 -16.27 -15.69 15.08
N MET A 111 -16.23 -14.70 14.19
CA MET A 111 -16.95 -13.44 14.39
C MET A 111 -18.43 -13.77 14.63
N GLU A 112 -18.94 -13.50 15.84
CA GLU A 112 -20.37 -13.33 16.04
C GLU A 112 -20.82 -12.18 15.15
N GLU A 113 -22.00 -12.34 14.56
CA GLU A 113 -22.61 -11.40 13.62
C GLU A 113 -22.45 -9.97 14.12
N ALA A 114 -21.64 -9.18 13.41
CA ALA A 114 -21.50 -7.76 13.70
C ALA A 114 -22.83 -7.10 13.35
N ILE A 115 -23.69 -6.89 14.36
CA ILE A 115 -24.80 -5.96 14.23
C ILE A 115 -24.16 -4.57 14.06
N VAL A 116 -24.05 -4.13 12.81
CA VAL A 116 -23.67 -2.76 12.49
C VAL A 116 -24.88 -1.88 12.80
N GLU A 117 -25.07 -1.56 14.09
CA GLU A 117 -25.92 -0.45 14.50
C GLU A 117 -25.19 0.82 14.06
N ALA A 118 -25.53 1.28 12.85
CA ALA A 118 -25.09 2.57 12.33
C ALA A 118 -25.79 3.70 13.09
N GLU A 119 -25.46 3.88 14.37
CA GLU A 119 -25.65 5.16 15.03
C GLU A 119 -24.48 6.06 14.58
N SER A 120 -24.81 6.98 13.68
CA SER A 120 -23.89 7.85 12.98
C SER A 120 -23.06 8.73 13.93
N GLU A 121 -21.92 8.23 14.40
CA GLU A 121 -20.72 9.01 14.69
C GLU A 121 -19.50 8.32 14.08
N THR A 122 -19.44 8.33 12.74
CA THR A 122 -18.32 7.76 11.98
C THR A 122 -17.02 8.49 12.30
N GLY A 123 -16.20 7.86 13.14
CA GLY A 123 -14.79 8.18 13.28
C GLY A 123 -14.04 7.88 11.97
N ALA A 124 -13.77 8.94 11.20
CA ALA A 124 -12.57 9.14 10.38
C ALA A 124 -12.13 8.06 9.36
N ALA A 125 -13.01 7.22 8.81
CA ALA A 125 -12.76 6.67 7.48
C ALA A 125 -12.79 7.84 6.48
N ARG A 126 -11.63 8.35 6.07
CA ARG A 126 -11.52 9.50 5.18
C ARG A 126 -11.93 9.07 3.76
N ILE A 127 -13.23 9.02 3.49
CA ILE A 127 -13.77 8.75 2.16
C ILE A 127 -13.25 9.85 1.22
N THR A 128 -12.22 9.51 0.46
CA THR A 128 -11.60 10.41 -0.51
C THR A 128 -12.23 10.08 -1.85
N ALA A 129 -13.02 11.00 -2.40
CA ALA A 129 -13.69 10.78 -3.67
C ALA A 129 -12.68 10.41 -4.77
N GLY A 130 -12.89 9.28 -5.43
CA GLY A 130 -12.02 8.79 -6.49
C GLY A 130 -10.82 7.96 -6.03
N LEU A 131 -10.64 7.71 -4.74
CA LEU A 131 -9.70 6.73 -4.20
C LEU A 131 -10.43 5.41 -3.91
N GLN A 132 -9.91 4.33 -4.49
CA GLN A 132 -10.26 2.97 -4.11
C GLN A 132 -9.03 2.30 -3.50
N THR A 133 -9.14 1.82 -2.27
CA THR A 133 -8.11 0.97 -1.66
C THR A 133 -8.48 -0.49 -1.90
N VAL A 134 -7.50 -1.26 -2.38
CA VAL A 134 -7.65 -2.67 -2.78
C VAL A 134 -6.71 -3.51 -1.93
N SER A 135 -7.26 -4.53 -1.26
CA SER A 135 -6.49 -5.52 -0.51
C SER A 135 -6.25 -6.79 -1.35
N PRO A 136 -5.24 -7.61 -1.01
CA PRO A 136 -5.02 -8.92 -1.63
C PRO A 136 -6.27 -9.80 -1.60
N LYS A 137 -7.01 -9.76 -0.49
CA LYS A 137 -8.26 -10.51 -0.32
C LYS A 137 -9.33 -10.08 -1.32
N ASP A 138 -9.43 -8.79 -1.64
CA ASP A 138 -10.38 -8.30 -2.65
C ASP A 138 -10.06 -8.86 -4.05
N MET A 139 -8.77 -9.02 -4.34
CA MET A 139 -8.28 -9.58 -5.61
C MET A 139 -8.53 -11.09 -5.69
N ASP A 140 -8.32 -11.82 -4.60
CA ASP A 140 -8.51 -13.27 -4.54
C ASP A 140 -9.99 -13.70 -4.58
N LEU A 141 -10.92 -12.78 -4.29
CA LEU A 141 -12.36 -13.01 -4.45
C LEU A 141 -12.81 -13.01 -5.92
N LEU A 142 -11.98 -12.49 -6.83
CA LEU A 142 -12.32 -12.48 -8.25
C LEU A 142 -12.00 -13.83 -8.90
N PRO A 143 -12.95 -14.42 -9.64
CA PRO A 143 -12.68 -15.64 -10.39
C PRO A 143 -11.72 -15.32 -11.53
N THR A 144 -10.47 -15.74 -11.37
CA THR A 144 -9.44 -15.65 -12.41
C THR A 144 -9.02 -17.07 -12.83
N PRO A 145 -8.50 -17.25 -14.05
CA PRO A 145 -8.07 -18.57 -14.55
C PRO A 145 -6.77 -19.10 -13.90
N ASP A 146 -6.13 -18.30 -13.04
CA ASP A 146 -4.91 -18.66 -12.31
C ASP A 146 -5.17 -18.81 -10.80
N VAL A 147 -4.16 -19.28 -10.05
CA VAL A 147 -4.28 -19.61 -8.62
C VAL A 147 -4.32 -18.36 -7.73
N SER A 148 -3.55 -17.33 -8.07
CA SER A 148 -3.47 -16.06 -7.33
C SER A 148 -4.27 -14.97 -8.03
N GLY A 149 -4.92 -14.07 -7.29
CA GLY A 149 -5.52 -12.86 -7.85
C GLY A 149 -4.48 -11.94 -8.51
N ASP A 150 -4.91 -11.13 -9.47
CA ASP A 150 -4.07 -10.18 -10.19
C ASP A 150 -4.72 -8.80 -10.28
N LEU A 151 -3.92 -7.74 -10.07
CA LEU A 151 -4.42 -6.37 -9.99
C LEU A 151 -5.07 -5.93 -11.31
N ALA A 152 -4.56 -6.41 -12.45
CA ALA A 152 -5.15 -6.16 -13.77
C ALA A 152 -6.61 -6.62 -13.82
N SER A 153 -6.89 -7.81 -13.29
CA SER A 153 -8.25 -8.36 -13.26
C SER A 153 -9.15 -7.52 -12.35
N PHE A 154 -8.66 -7.12 -11.18
CA PHE A 154 -9.43 -6.29 -10.25
C PHE A 154 -9.73 -4.88 -10.80
N LEU A 155 -8.79 -4.25 -11.48
CA LEU A 155 -9.01 -2.92 -12.07
C LEU A 155 -10.21 -2.91 -13.03
N THR A 156 -10.50 -4.01 -13.70
CA THR A 156 -11.64 -4.11 -14.64
C THR A 156 -13.00 -4.00 -13.96
N THR A 157 -13.07 -4.27 -12.65
CA THR A 157 -14.32 -4.16 -11.88
C THR A 157 -14.56 -2.77 -11.34
N LEU A 158 -13.58 -1.86 -11.45
CA LEU A 158 -13.68 -0.51 -10.93
C LEU A 158 -14.44 0.42 -11.88
N PRO A 159 -15.35 1.27 -11.36
CA PRO A 159 -16.08 2.21 -12.18
C PRO A 159 -15.13 3.23 -12.84
N GLY A 160 -15.31 3.45 -14.14
CA GLY A 160 -14.50 4.38 -14.92
C GLY A 160 -13.18 3.80 -15.43
N VAL A 161 -12.92 2.51 -15.22
CA VAL A 161 -11.84 1.76 -15.87
C VAL A 161 -12.44 1.01 -17.06
N VAL A 162 -11.91 1.22 -18.26
CA VAL A 162 -12.33 0.49 -19.47
C VAL A 162 -11.10 0.00 -20.24
N THR A 163 -11.24 -1.10 -20.98
CA THR A 163 -10.22 -1.63 -21.89
C THR A 163 -10.75 -1.60 -23.32
N LEU A 164 -9.88 -1.31 -24.29
CA LEU A 164 -10.25 -1.40 -25.72
C LEU A 164 -9.86 -2.77 -26.26
N GLY A 165 -10.84 -3.49 -26.81
CA GLY A 165 -10.65 -4.81 -27.42
C GLY A 165 -10.91 -5.98 -26.47
N ASP A 166 -10.60 -7.19 -26.97
CA ASP A 166 -10.72 -8.48 -26.28
C ASP A 166 -9.45 -8.85 -25.49
N ARG A 167 -8.37 -8.07 -25.66
CA ARG A 167 -7.09 -8.20 -24.96
C ARG A 167 -6.99 -7.08 -23.92
N GLY A 168 -6.69 -7.42 -22.67
CA GLY A 168 -6.63 -6.49 -21.54
C GLY A 168 -5.39 -5.59 -21.54
N GLY A 169 -5.05 -5.01 -20.37
CA GLY A 169 -3.74 -4.38 -20.12
C GLY A 169 -3.50 -3.03 -20.76
N GLN A 170 -4.51 -2.44 -21.41
CA GLN A 170 -4.55 -1.06 -21.85
C GLN A 170 -5.76 -0.39 -21.20
N TYR A 171 -5.59 0.04 -19.95
CA TYR A 171 -6.68 0.64 -19.18
C TYR A 171 -6.83 2.11 -19.49
N TYR A 172 -8.03 2.48 -19.92
CA TYR A 172 -8.47 3.85 -20.05
C TYR A 172 -9.24 4.22 -18.80
N ILE A 173 -8.68 5.12 -18.00
CA ILE A 173 -9.26 5.48 -16.71
C ILE A 173 -9.82 6.89 -16.82
N ARG A 174 -11.15 7.01 -16.63
CA ARG A 174 -11.92 8.24 -16.85
C ARG A 174 -11.66 8.89 -18.22
N GLY A 175 -11.50 8.07 -19.26
CA GLY A 175 -11.26 8.51 -20.63
C GLY A 175 -9.82 8.92 -20.94
N GLY A 176 -8.90 8.86 -19.97
CA GLY A 176 -7.47 9.03 -20.23
C GLY A 176 -6.86 7.81 -20.91
N GLU A 177 -5.89 8.02 -21.80
CA GLU A 177 -5.15 6.94 -22.45
C GLU A 177 -4.31 6.12 -21.45
N PRO A 178 -3.97 4.86 -21.75
CA PRO A 178 -3.13 4.02 -20.89
C PRO A 178 -1.80 4.67 -20.50
N SER A 179 -1.21 5.47 -21.39
CA SER A 179 0.03 6.23 -21.18
C SER A 179 -0.10 7.36 -20.15
N HIS A 180 -1.34 7.78 -19.82
CA HIS A 180 -1.63 8.84 -18.86
C HIS A 180 -1.81 8.31 -17.42
N ASN A 181 -1.85 6.99 -17.24
CA ASN A 181 -1.89 6.38 -15.92
C ASN A 181 -0.48 6.36 -15.30
N MET A 182 -0.41 6.60 -13.99
CA MET A 182 0.78 6.32 -13.20
C MET A 182 0.63 4.98 -12.52
N THR A 183 1.66 4.14 -12.58
CA THR A 183 1.71 2.92 -11.79
C THR A 183 3.02 2.86 -11.03
N LEU A 184 2.91 2.71 -9.71
CA LEU A 184 4.00 2.72 -8.77
C LEU A 184 3.94 1.44 -7.93
N ILE A 185 5.09 0.81 -7.68
CA ILE A 185 5.23 -0.20 -6.63
C ILE A 185 6.35 0.24 -5.69
N ASP A 186 6.04 0.41 -4.41
CA ASP A 186 6.93 1.02 -3.42
C ASP A 186 7.55 2.34 -3.92
N GLY A 187 6.75 3.11 -4.68
CA GLY A 187 7.11 4.35 -5.38
C GLY A 187 8.15 4.24 -6.51
N MET A 188 8.46 3.03 -6.97
CA MET A 188 9.16 2.81 -8.23
C MET A 188 8.17 2.89 -9.41
N TYR A 189 8.51 3.67 -10.44
CA TYR A 189 7.72 3.72 -11.67
C TYR A 189 7.82 2.40 -12.43
N VAL A 190 6.66 1.83 -12.79
CA VAL A 190 6.56 0.67 -13.69
C VAL A 190 5.80 1.11 -14.94
N TYR A 191 6.52 1.14 -16.05
CA TYR A 191 5.94 1.47 -17.35
C TYR A 191 5.40 0.19 -17.99
N GLN A 192 4.29 0.25 -18.71
CA GLN A 192 3.70 -0.97 -19.28
C GLN A 192 3.55 -2.11 -18.22
N PRO A 193 2.84 -1.85 -17.09
CA PRO A 193 2.82 -2.76 -15.95
C PRO A 193 1.99 -4.04 -16.18
N TYR A 194 1.49 -4.23 -17.41
CA TYR A 194 0.67 -5.35 -17.82
C TYR A 194 1.44 -6.18 -18.81
N HIS A 195 1.36 -7.50 -18.66
CA HIS A 195 2.01 -8.44 -19.55
C HIS A 195 1.34 -8.48 -20.91
N ILE A 196 2.02 -9.07 -21.89
CA ILE A 196 1.48 -9.29 -23.23
C ILE A 196 0.12 -9.99 -23.17
N LEU A 197 -0.83 -9.53 -24.00
CA LEU A 197 -2.28 -9.83 -23.95
C LEU A 197 -3.06 -9.15 -22.82
N GLY A 198 -2.37 -8.65 -21.81
CA GLY A 198 -2.90 -7.72 -20.81
C GLY A 198 -3.90 -8.31 -19.82
N PHE A 199 -3.97 -9.63 -19.71
CA PHE A 199 -4.76 -10.31 -18.68
C PHE A 199 -4.09 -10.27 -17.29
N TYR A 200 -2.77 -10.18 -17.27
CA TYR A 200 -1.96 -10.17 -16.05
C TYR A 200 -1.17 -8.87 -15.94
N SER A 201 -1.10 -8.34 -14.73
CA SER A 201 -0.14 -7.30 -14.35
C SER A 201 1.14 -7.94 -13.84
N ALA A 202 2.16 -7.14 -13.61
CA ALA A 202 3.34 -7.52 -12.84
C ALA A 202 3.06 -7.65 -11.31
N PHE A 203 1.79 -7.54 -10.88
CA PHE A 203 1.40 -7.41 -9.48
C PHE A 203 0.31 -8.42 -9.10
N SER A 204 0.72 -9.62 -8.70
CA SER A 204 -0.17 -10.58 -8.05
C SER A 204 -0.54 -10.16 -6.63
N SER A 205 -1.66 -10.68 -6.12
CA SER A 205 -2.02 -10.59 -4.70
C SER A 205 -0.90 -11.10 -3.79
N ASP A 206 -0.13 -12.08 -4.25
CA ASP A 206 1.03 -12.67 -3.56
C ASP A 206 2.14 -11.67 -3.19
N ILE A 207 2.27 -10.52 -3.86
CA ILE A 207 3.33 -9.52 -3.54
C ILE A 207 2.75 -8.21 -3.03
N ILE A 208 1.43 -8.03 -3.11
CA ILE A 208 0.74 -6.80 -2.72
C ILE A 208 0.39 -6.85 -1.23
N HIS A 209 0.58 -5.74 -0.55
CA HIS A 209 -0.01 -5.47 0.77
C HIS A 209 -1.29 -4.63 0.61
N GLN A 210 -1.22 -3.62 -0.25
CA GLN A 210 -2.32 -2.72 -0.57
C GLN A 210 -2.07 -2.07 -1.94
N ALA A 211 -3.13 -1.82 -2.70
CA ALA A 211 -3.08 -0.95 -3.88
C ALA A 211 -4.11 0.20 -3.74
N ASP A 212 -3.63 1.43 -3.80
CA ASP A 212 -4.46 2.63 -3.83
C ASP A 212 -4.65 3.10 -5.27
N VAL A 213 -5.88 2.98 -5.78
CA VAL A 213 -6.27 3.36 -7.13
C VAL A 213 -6.98 4.71 -7.09
N HIS A 214 -6.24 5.76 -7.41
CA HIS A 214 -6.76 7.11 -7.59
C HIS A 214 -7.23 7.34 -9.02
N THR A 215 -8.54 7.38 -9.22
CA THR A 215 -9.17 7.71 -10.51
C THR A 215 -9.35 9.22 -10.70
N ALA A 216 -9.22 10.02 -9.64
CA ALA A 216 -9.10 11.48 -9.69
C ALA A 216 -8.62 12.03 -8.33
N GLY A 217 -8.34 13.34 -8.27
CA GLY A 217 -8.11 14.04 -7.01
C GLY A 217 -6.86 13.59 -6.26
N TYR A 218 -5.91 12.94 -6.95
CA TYR A 218 -4.62 12.57 -6.37
C TYR A 218 -3.80 13.82 -6.04
N GLY A 219 -3.14 13.78 -4.89
CA GLY A 219 -2.48 14.95 -4.31
C GLY A 219 -1.16 15.32 -4.98
N ALA A 220 -0.56 16.40 -4.48
CA ALA A 220 0.74 16.92 -4.92
C ALA A 220 1.91 15.91 -4.99
N PRO A 221 1.98 14.81 -4.20
CA PRO A 221 3.04 13.81 -4.35
C PRO A 221 3.05 13.15 -5.74
N PHE A 222 1.90 13.11 -6.41
CA PHE A 222 1.72 12.43 -7.67
C PHE A 222 1.64 13.44 -8.83
N THR A 223 2.80 13.79 -9.39
CA THR A 223 2.90 14.76 -10.49
C THR A 223 3.19 14.07 -11.84
N GLY A 224 2.95 14.77 -12.95
CA GLY A 224 3.37 14.32 -14.29
C GLY A 224 2.42 13.33 -14.99
N ARG A 225 1.23 13.09 -14.43
CA ARG A 225 0.18 12.24 -15.03
C ARG A 225 -1.17 12.95 -14.96
N ILE A 226 -2.04 12.66 -15.94
CA ILE A 226 -3.30 13.41 -16.16
C ILE A 226 -4.56 12.55 -16.09
N SER A 227 -4.44 11.23 -15.84
CA SER A 227 -5.58 10.30 -15.78
C SER A 227 -5.74 9.69 -14.38
N SER A 228 -4.82 8.83 -13.97
CA SER A 228 -4.95 8.07 -12.73
C SER A 228 -3.60 7.77 -12.08
N VAL A 229 -3.65 7.35 -10.81
CA VAL A 229 -2.49 6.86 -10.05
C VAL A 229 -2.84 5.54 -9.41
N ILE A 230 -2.03 4.53 -9.65
CA ILE A 230 -2.11 3.20 -9.04
C ILE A 230 -0.86 3.09 -8.17
N ASP A 231 -0.99 3.35 -6.86
CA ASP A 231 0.10 3.28 -5.89
C ASP A 231 0.03 1.96 -5.12
N ILE A 232 0.99 1.08 -5.39
CA ILE A 232 1.05 -0.27 -4.85
C ILE A 232 2.09 -0.30 -3.74
N LYS A 233 1.66 -0.77 -2.57
CA LYS A 233 2.55 -1.14 -1.46
C LYS A 233 2.73 -2.63 -1.49
N SER A 234 3.97 -3.09 -1.58
CA SER A 234 4.26 -4.51 -1.51
C SER A 234 4.27 -5.01 -0.07
N ARG A 235 3.93 -6.28 0.14
CA ARG A 235 4.01 -6.88 1.48
C ARG A 235 5.45 -7.09 1.94
N ASN A 236 5.63 -7.26 3.24
CA ASN A 236 6.92 -7.54 3.84
C ASN A 236 7.07 -9.04 4.04
N GLY A 237 8.31 -9.54 4.07
CA GLY A 237 8.55 -10.95 4.41
C GLY A 237 8.22 -11.26 5.88
N ASP A 238 7.87 -12.51 6.19
CA ASP A 238 7.75 -13.01 7.56
C ASP A 238 9.09 -12.84 8.33
N LYS A 239 9.06 -12.19 9.49
CA LYS A 239 10.28 -11.94 10.30
C LYS A 239 10.61 -13.06 11.28
N ARG A 240 9.85 -14.15 11.31
CA ARG A 240 9.98 -15.24 12.28
C ARG A 240 10.10 -16.61 11.63
N ASN A 241 9.33 -16.89 10.59
CA ASN A 241 9.31 -18.20 9.94
C ASN A 241 9.74 -18.11 8.48
N TYR A 242 10.27 -19.22 7.96
CA TYR A 242 10.43 -19.38 6.53
C TYR A 242 9.16 -19.98 5.96
N THR A 243 8.60 -19.34 4.94
CA THR A 243 7.43 -19.82 4.21
C THR A 243 7.72 -19.77 2.72
N GLY A 244 7.02 -20.60 1.97
CA GLY A 244 7.16 -20.64 0.52
C GLY A 244 5.95 -21.31 -0.11
N ALA A 245 5.66 -20.92 -1.34
CA ALA A 245 4.57 -21.47 -2.12
C ALA A 245 4.97 -21.55 -3.58
N ALA A 246 4.37 -22.48 -4.31
CA ALA A 246 4.51 -22.57 -5.75
C ALA A 246 3.15 -22.92 -6.36
N SER A 247 2.88 -22.40 -7.54
CA SER A 247 1.66 -22.68 -8.30
C SER A 247 2.00 -23.08 -9.73
N ILE A 248 1.21 -24.00 -10.26
CA ILE A 248 1.25 -24.40 -11.66
C ILE A 248 -0.17 -24.22 -12.18
N ALA A 249 -0.37 -23.26 -13.07
CA ALA A 249 -1.64 -23.01 -13.73
C ALA A 249 -1.47 -23.04 -15.27
N PRO A 250 -2.57 -23.13 -16.04
CA PRO A 250 -2.49 -23.22 -17.50
C PRO A 250 -1.87 -22.00 -18.19
N PHE A 251 -1.87 -20.83 -17.55
CA PHE A 251 -1.33 -19.59 -18.11
C PHE A 251 -0.03 -19.17 -17.45
N VAL A 252 0.00 -19.07 -16.11
CA VAL A 252 1.16 -18.63 -15.34
C VAL A 252 1.53 -19.67 -14.29
N SER A 253 2.81 -19.92 -14.13
CA SER A 253 3.35 -20.65 -12.98
C SER A 253 4.15 -19.70 -12.10
N SER A 254 4.01 -19.83 -10.79
CA SER A 254 4.66 -18.95 -9.82
C SER A 254 5.44 -19.75 -8.77
N ALA A 255 6.46 -19.11 -8.22
CA ALA A 255 7.16 -19.58 -7.03
C ALA A 255 7.50 -18.38 -6.15
N GLN A 256 7.30 -18.53 -4.84
CA GLN A 256 7.64 -17.51 -3.85
C GLN A 256 8.28 -18.12 -2.60
N ILE A 257 9.13 -17.34 -1.97
CA ILE A 257 9.79 -17.68 -0.72
C ILE A 257 10.02 -16.41 0.10
N GLU A 258 9.86 -16.52 1.40
CA GLU A 258 10.12 -15.45 2.34
C GLU A 258 10.64 -16.00 3.68
N GLY A 259 11.16 -15.09 4.50
CA GLY A 259 11.48 -15.40 5.88
C GLY A 259 12.49 -14.44 6.50
N PRO A 260 12.96 -14.76 7.72
CA PRO A 260 13.89 -13.90 8.43
C PRO A 260 15.31 -13.96 7.84
N LEU A 261 15.89 -12.79 7.58
CA LEU A 261 17.34 -12.62 7.49
C LEU A 261 17.95 -12.42 8.89
N ILE A 262 17.23 -11.70 9.75
CA ILE A 262 17.53 -11.52 11.18
C ILE A 262 16.23 -11.67 11.93
N TYR A 263 16.14 -12.71 12.77
CA TYR A 263 14.93 -13.04 13.51
C TYR A 263 14.32 -11.82 14.21
N ASN A 264 13.02 -11.63 14.00
CA ASN A 264 12.17 -10.56 14.54
C ASN A 264 12.58 -9.12 14.13
N ARG A 265 13.54 -8.94 13.21
CA ARG A 265 14.03 -7.61 12.80
C ARG A 265 14.05 -7.40 11.31
N VAL A 266 14.62 -8.33 10.55
CA VAL A 266 14.85 -8.18 9.11
C VAL A 266 14.32 -9.42 8.40
N SER A 267 13.51 -9.22 7.38
CA SER A 267 12.97 -10.26 6.52
C SER A 267 13.27 -9.99 5.05
N PHE A 268 13.19 -11.04 4.25
CA PHE A 268 13.18 -10.94 2.80
C PHE A 268 11.94 -11.64 2.24
N MET A 269 11.60 -11.27 1.01
CA MET A 269 10.60 -11.93 0.18
C MET A 269 11.08 -11.91 -1.26
N ALA A 270 10.97 -13.04 -1.94
CA ALA A 270 11.22 -13.18 -3.36
C ALA A 270 10.04 -13.89 -4.02
N SER A 271 9.64 -13.40 -5.18
CA SER A 271 8.61 -14.01 -6.02
C SER A 271 9.07 -14.00 -7.47
N ALA A 272 8.74 -15.05 -8.21
CA ALA A 272 8.93 -15.12 -9.64
C ALA A 272 7.72 -15.77 -10.30
N ARG A 273 7.26 -15.18 -11.41
CA ARG A 273 6.17 -15.71 -12.23
C ARG A 273 6.63 -15.82 -13.67
N GLN A 274 6.20 -16.89 -14.33
CA GLN A 274 6.54 -17.16 -15.72
C GLN A 274 5.33 -17.71 -16.45
N SER A 275 5.06 -17.16 -17.64
CA SER A 275 4.07 -17.71 -18.55
C SER A 275 4.45 -19.12 -19.01
N VAL A 276 3.47 -20.01 -19.00
CA VAL A 276 3.55 -21.39 -19.50
C VAL A 276 2.65 -21.62 -20.71
N VAL A 277 1.98 -20.57 -21.19
CA VAL A 277 1.06 -20.59 -22.34
C VAL A 277 1.71 -21.23 -23.56
N LYS A 278 2.96 -20.86 -23.90
CA LYS A 278 3.66 -21.42 -25.07
C LYS A 278 3.84 -22.93 -24.96
N GLN A 279 4.17 -23.44 -23.77
CA GLN A 279 4.42 -24.86 -23.52
C GLN A 279 3.12 -25.65 -23.47
N ILE A 280 2.09 -25.12 -22.81
CA ILE A 280 0.83 -25.83 -22.58
C ILE A 280 -0.08 -25.74 -23.80
N ALA A 281 -0.27 -24.56 -24.39
CA ALA A 281 -1.23 -24.36 -25.48
C ALA A 281 -0.89 -25.19 -26.72
N GLN A 282 0.40 -25.39 -27.03
CA GLN A 282 0.84 -26.23 -28.17
C GLN A 282 0.34 -27.68 -28.09
N HIS A 283 -0.06 -28.18 -26.92
CA HIS A 283 -0.63 -29.52 -26.77
C HIS A 283 -2.15 -29.57 -27.06
N TYR A 284 -2.84 -28.43 -27.03
CA TYR A 284 -4.30 -28.36 -27.13
C TYR A 284 -4.78 -27.62 -28.38
N ILE A 285 -3.98 -26.72 -28.93
CA ILE A 285 -4.29 -25.93 -30.13
C ILE A 285 -3.15 -26.00 -31.14
N THR A 286 -3.51 -25.97 -32.42
CA THR A 286 -2.56 -26.03 -33.54
C THR A 286 -2.00 -24.66 -33.92
N GLN A 287 -2.61 -23.58 -33.41
CA GLN A 287 -2.15 -22.21 -33.65
C GLN A 287 -0.98 -21.88 -32.72
N GLU A 288 0.08 -21.29 -33.25
CA GLU A 288 1.20 -20.85 -32.42
C GLU A 288 0.78 -19.72 -31.47
N THR A 289 1.15 -19.85 -30.21
CA THR A 289 1.03 -18.82 -29.18
C THR A 289 2.42 -18.37 -28.75
N PRO A 290 3.13 -17.55 -29.55
CA PRO A 290 4.50 -17.13 -29.28
C PRO A 290 4.56 -16.04 -28.20
N TYR A 291 3.74 -16.13 -27.16
CA TYR A 291 3.67 -15.19 -26.05
C TYR A 291 4.51 -15.72 -24.90
N THR A 292 5.52 -14.97 -24.50
CA THR A 292 6.32 -15.26 -23.33
C THR A 292 6.46 -14.00 -22.50
N PHE A 293 5.99 -14.08 -21.27
CA PHE A 293 6.14 -13.06 -20.25
C PHE A 293 6.53 -13.65 -18.90
N GLY A 294 7.09 -12.82 -18.05
CA GLY A 294 7.40 -13.16 -16.68
C GLY A 294 7.83 -11.95 -15.87
N ASP A 295 7.80 -12.11 -14.56
CA ASP A 295 8.17 -11.11 -13.59
C ASP A 295 8.94 -11.73 -12.42
N ALA A 296 9.78 -10.91 -11.80
CA ALA A 296 10.50 -11.24 -10.59
C ALA A 296 10.46 -10.04 -9.66
N PHE A 297 10.18 -10.31 -8.39
CA PHE A 297 10.13 -9.33 -7.32
C PHE A 297 11.00 -9.77 -6.15
N LEU A 298 11.73 -8.83 -5.57
CA LEU A 298 12.53 -9.02 -4.36
C LEU A 298 12.29 -7.85 -3.43
N LYS A 299 12.10 -8.13 -2.14
CA LYS A 299 12.08 -7.12 -1.10
C LYS A 299 12.85 -7.58 0.13
N VAL A 300 13.61 -6.66 0.71
CA VAL A 300 14.22 -6.79 2.03
C VAL A 300 13.66 -5.69 2.90
N HIS A 301 13.06 -6.04 4.03
CA HIS A 301 12.46 -5.09 4.95
C HIS A 301 13.00 -5.31 6.36
N GLY A 302 13.41 -4.24 7.04
CA GLY A 302 13.97 -4.30 8.40
C GLY A 302 13.50 -3.19 9.33
N GLN A 303 13.15 -3.56 10.58
CA GLN A 303 13.07 -2.63 11.70
C GLN A 303 14.49 -2.36 12.21
N ILE A 304 15.07 -1.24 11.79
CA ILE A 304 16.46 -0.86 12.13
C ILE A 304 16.54 -0.44 13.61
N SER A 305 15.49 0.20 14.12
CA SER A 305 15.36 0.61 15.51
C SER A 305 13.90 0.57 15.95
N SER A 306 13.62 0.89 17.22
CA SER A 306 12.24 0.98 17.72
C SER A 306 11.41 2.08 17.04
N ASN A 307 12.04 2.97 16.27
CA ASN A 307 11.40 4.12 15.64
C ASN A 307 11.80 4.31 14.17
N SER A 308 12.41 3.30 13.52
CA SER A 308 12.74 3.38 12.11
C SER A 308 12.71 2.04 11.40
N GLN A 309 12.37 2.09 10.11
CA GLN A 309 12.33 0.96 9.20
C GLN A 309 13.03 1.30 7.88
N LEU A 310 13.58 0.27 7.25
CA LEU A 310 14.24 0.34 5.94
C LEU A 310 13.65 -0.74 5.04
N SER A 311 13.31 -0.37 3.82
CA SER A 311 12.90 -1.29 2.75
C SER A 311 13.81 -1.10 1.55
N ILE A 312 14.20 -2.21 0.93
CA ILE A 312 14.85 -2.23 -0.38
C ILE A 312 14.04 -3.19 -1.24
N SER A 313 13.53 -2.70 -2.36
CA SER A 313 12.69 -3.46 -3.28
C SER A 313 13.32 -3.46 -4.67
N ALA A 314 13.12 -4.53 -5.42
CA ALA A 314 13.50 -4.64 -6.81
C ALA A 314 12.42 -5.39 -7.59
N ILE A 315 12.12 -4.90 -8.79
CA ILE A 315 11.19 -5.55 -9.70
C ILE A 315 11.81 -5.64 -11.09
N TYR A 316 11.61 -6.78 -11.73
CA TYR A 316 11.97 -7.02 -13.12
C TYR A 316 10.79 -7.64 -13.86
N THR A 317 10.47 -7.13 -15.04
CA THR A 317 9.46 -7.74 -15.93
C THR A 317 10.04 -7.88 -17.33
N ASN A 318 9.64 -8.91 -18.05
CA ASN A 318 10.03 -9.10 -19.44
C ASN A 318 8.89 -9.72 -20.24
N ASP A 319 8.60 -9.11 -21.37
CA ASP A 319 7.52 -9.49 -22.26
C ASP A 319 8.04 -9.59 -23.69
N ARG A 320 7.62 -10.62 -24.42
CA ARG A 320 7.96 -10.86 -25.82
C ARG A 320 6.86 -11.66 -26.51
N GLY A 321 6.48 -11.23 -27.72
CA GLY A 321 5.64 -12.03 -28.61
C GLY A 321 5.15 -11.26 -29.82
N ASN A 322 4.30 -11.92 -30.62
CA ASN A 322 3.84 -11.38 -31.89
C ASN A 322 2.40 -10.86 -31.78
N ILE A 323 2.23 -9.55 -31.95
CA ILE A 323 0.91 -8.89 -31.92
C ILE A 323 0.51 -8.41 -33.32
N GLY A 324 0.32 -9.36 -34.25
CA GLY A 324 -0.24 -9.08 -35.58
C GLY A 324 -1.56 -9.80 -35.80
N LEU A 325 -2.44 -9.21 -36.61
CA LEU A 325 -3.52 -9.94 -37.27
C LEU A 325 -2.90 -10.65 -38.47
N GLU A 326 -3.13 -11.95 -38.62
CA GLU A 326 -2.85 -12.62 -39.88
C GLU A 326 -3.68 -11.92 -40.98
N SER A 327 -3.01 -11.16 -41.82
CA SER A 327 -3.51 -10.71 -43.11
C SER A 327 -2.39 -10.95 -44.10
N ALA A 328 -2.76 -11.37 -45.31
CA ALA A 328 -1.88 -12.01 -46.30
C ALA A 328 -0.57 -11.25 -46.64
N ASP A 329 -0.45 -9.97 -46.28
CA ASP A 329 0.68 -9.10 -46.63
C ASP A 329 1.39 -8.42 -45.43
N LYS A 330 1.11 -8.78 -44.16
CA LYS A 330 1.81 -8.19 -43.00
C LYS A 330 2.65 -9.20 -42.22
N ILE A 331 3.95 -8.91 -42.13
CA ILE A 331 4.88 -9.59 -41.22
C ILE A 331 4.38 -9.34 -39.79
N LEU A 332 4.22 -10.40 -39.00
CA LEU A 332 3.94 -10.30 -37.57
C LEU A 332 5.11 -9.55 -36.91
N GLU A 333 4.87 -8.33 -36.46
CA GLU A 333 5.88 -7.55 -35.76
C GLU A 333 6.06 -8.11 -34.35
N GLU A 334 7.27 -8.56 -34.05
CA GLU A 334 7.64 -9.00 -32.72
C GLU A 334 7.71 -7.77 -31.81
N VAL A 335 6.94 -7.78 -30.73
CA VAL A 335 6.92 -6.71 -29.74
C VAL A 335 7.39 -7.27 -28.41
N GLY A 336 8.16 -6.46 -27.70
CA GLY A 336 8.61 -6.77 -26.36
C GLY A 336 8.99 -5.53 -25.59
N TRP A 337 8.88 -5.63 -24.28
CA TRP A 337 9.29 -4.60 -23.33
C TRP A 337 9.82 -5.23 -22.06
N ARG A 338 10.54 -4.42 -21.29
CA ARG A 338 11.12 -4.81 -20.02
C ARG A 338 10.99 -3.66 -19.03
N ASN A 339 10.74 -4.02 -17.77
CA ASN A 339 10.88 -3.10 -16.66
C ASN A 339 11.98 -3.61 -15.75
N ALA A 340 12.78 -2.69 -15.22
CA ALA A 340 13.73 -2.97 -14.15
C ALA A 340 13.73 -1.74 -13.25
N ALA A 341 13.40 -1.92 -11.98
CA ALA A 341 13.42 -0.84 -11.00
C ALA A 341 13.96 -1.35 -9.66
N VAL A 342 14.67 -0.47 -8.96
CA VAL A 342 15.20 -0.73 -7.62
C VAL A 342 14.90 0.49 -6.75
N GLY A 343 14.28 0.24 -5.61
CA GLY A 343 13.82 1.26 -4.69
C GLY A 343 14.44 1.06 -3.32
N LEU A 344 14.74 2.16 -2.66
CA LEU A 344 15.10 2.20 -1.25
C LEU A 344 14.16 3.18 -0.55
N ARG A 345 13.60 2.74 0.57
CA ARG A 345 12.73 3.57 1.40
C ARG A 345 13.11 3.46 2.87
N TYR A 346 13.41 4.59 3.48
CA TYR A 346 13.73 4.70 4.90
C TYR A 346 12.70 5.59 5.59
N VAL A 347 12.02 5.04 6.59
CA VAL A 347 11.03 5.76 7.39
C VAL A 347 11.51 5.85 8.83
N VAL A 348 11.40 7.03 9.42
CA VAL A 348 11.77 7.27 10.82
C VAL A 348 10.72 8.14 11.52
N LEU A 349 10.46 7.81 12.78
CA LEU A 349 9.62 8.57 13.71
C LEU A 349 10.53 9.36 14.67
N PRO A 350 10.97 10.59 14.34
CA PRO A 350 12.04 11.28 15.05
C PRO A 350 11.59 11.72 16.43
N ARG A 351 12.28 11.30 17.50
CA ARG A 351 11.86 11.56 18.90
C ARG A 351 11.59 13.04 19.21
N ALA A 352 12.34 13.95 18.61
CA ALA A 352 12.24 15.39 18.86
C ALA A 352 11.13 16.10 18.05
N LEU A 353 10.70 15.53 16.92
CA LEU A 353 9.83 16.21 15.97
C LEU A 353 8.45 15.52 15.87
N PRO A 354 7.35 16.27 15.68
CA PRO A 354 5.99 15.73 15.65
C PRO A 354 5.55 15.27 14.25
N PHE A 355 6.47 14.86 13.38
CA PHE A 355 6.17 14.39 12.02
C PHE A 355 6.84 13.04 11.75
N VAL A 356 6.33 12.31 10.76
CA VAL A 356 6.97 11.14 10.17
C VAL A 356 7.93 11.64 9.09
N ALA A 357 9.19 11.18 9.12
CA ALA A 357 10.15 11.52 8.08
C ALA A 357 10.39 10.31 7.20
N GLU A 358 10.40 10.55 5.89
CA GLU A 358 10.59 9.53 4.87
C GLU A 358 11.66 9.97 3.88
N ILE A 359 12.53 9.04 3.52
CA ILE A 359 13.49 9.18 2.42
C ILE A 359 13.20 8.05 1.45
N GLN A 360 12.99 8.39 0.20
CA GLN A 360 12.72 7.44 -0.87
C GLN A 360 13.62 7.73 -2.06
N LEU A 361 14.21 6.66 -2.60
CA LEU A 361 15.04 6.65 -3.79
C LEU A 361 14.50 5.53 -4.69
N SER A 362 14.26 5.81 -5.97
CA SER A 362 13.74 4.84 -6.93
C SER A 362 14.29 5.03 -8.33
#